data_AF-A0A939JSC7-F1
#
_entry.id   AF-A0A939JSC7-F1
#
_cell.length_a   1.000
_cell.length_b   1.000
_cell.length_c   1.000
_cell.angle_alpha   90.00
_cell.angle_beta   90.00
_cell.angle_gamma   90.00
#
_symmetry.space_group_name_H-M   'P 1'
#
loop_
_entity.id
_entity.type
_entity.pdbx_description
1 polymer ?
#
loop_
_entity_poly.entity_id
_entity_poly.type
_entity_poly.pdbx_seq_one_letter_code
_entity_poly.pdbx_strand_id
1 'polypeptide(L)'
;MIPAIGSSLPTVGLAPTSAIATGATGGSSDIAGGQSFGAMLTKLASDAVSTVKTAEATSIKGVNGQASTQAVVEAVMDAERTLQTAIAIRDKAVSAYLELSRMAI
;
A
#
# COMPACT_ATOMS: atom_id res chain seq x y z
N MET A 1 26.26 -13.07 -48.23
CA MET A 1 26.36 -14.40 -47.59
C MET A 1 26.23 -14.19 -46.08
N ILE A 2 25.05 -14.52 -45.53
CA ILE A 2 24.68 -14.56 -44.08
C ILE A 2 24.61 -16.05 -43.73
N PRO A 3 25.26 -16.59 -42.65
CA PRO A 3 24.78 -16.59 -41.24
C PRO A 3 25.96 -16.46 -40.21
N ALA A 4 25.81 -16.25 -38.90
CA ALA A 4 25.09 -17.06 -37.91
C ALA A 4 24.67 -16.26 -36.66
N ILE A 5 23.37 -16.34 -36.38
CA ILE A 5 22.72 -16.05 -35.10
C ILE A 5 23.01 -17.20 -34.14
N GLY A 6 24.04 -17.06 -33.31
CA GLY A 6 24.40 -17.98 -32.23
C GLY A 6 23.86 -17.48 -30.89
N SER A 7 22.67 -17.96 -30.57
CA SER A 7 22.13 -18.27 -29.24
C SER A 7 23.07 -18.09 -28.03
N SER A 8 22.85 -17.03 -27.24
CA SER A 8 23.02 -17.08 -25.79
C SER A 8 21.97 -16.17 -25.14
N LEU A 9 20.81 -16.77 -24.85
CA LEU A 9 19.71 -16.11 -24.15
C LEU A 9 20.13 -15.83 -22.69
N PRO A 10 19.80 -14.65 -22.12
CA PRO A 10 19.77 -14.52 -20.68
C PRO A 10 18.59 -15.37 -20.17
N THR A 11 18.91 -16.42 -19.42
CA THR A 11 17.93 -17.21 -18.66
C THR A 11 17.27 -16.31 -17.62
N VAL A 12 16.03 -15.90 -17.88
CA VAL A 12 15.14 -15.29 -16.88
C VAL A 12 14.84 -16.35 -15.83
N GLY A 13 15.37 -16.17 -14.63
CA GLY A 13 14.96 -16.93 -13.45
C GLY A 13 13.55 -16.52 -13.04
N LEU A 14 12.56 -17.37 -13.30
CA LEU A 14 11.25 -17.26 -12.68
C LEU A 14 11.38 -17.66 -11.20
N ALA A 15 11.43 -16.68 -10.32
CA ALA A 15 11.13 -16.90 -8.91
C ALA A 15 9.65 -17.34 -8.78
N PRO A 16 9.35 -18.33 -7.94
CA PRO A 16 8.00 -18.90 -7.85
C PRO A 16 7.01 -17.84 -7.36
N THR A 17 5.96 -17.64 -8.15
CA THR A 17 4.79 -16.90 -7.75
C THR A 17 4.13 -17.68 -6.61
N SER A 18 4.39 -17.27 -5.37
CA SER A 18 3.67 -17.78 -4.22
C SER A 18 2.30 -17.13 -4.22
N ALA A 19 1.35 -17.89 -4.80
CA ALA A 19 -0.09 -17.77 -4.79
C ALA A 19 -0.71 -16.57 -4.06
N ILE A 20 -1.38 -15.73 -4.85
CA ILE A 20 -2.61 -15.04 -4.44
C ILE A 20 -3.64 -16.12 -4.05
N ALA A 21 -3.70 -16.47 -2.77
CA ALA A 21 -4.76 -17.30 -2.21
C ALA A 21 -5.86 -16.38 -1.65
N THR A 22 -6.82 -16.04 -2.49
CA THR A 22 -8.15 -15.59 -2.04
C THR A 22 -8.86 -16.80 -1.45
N GLY A 23 -9.03 -16.84 -0.13
CA GLY A 23 -9.76 -17.93 0.52
C GLY A 23 -9.85 -17.74 2.04
N ALA A 24 -10.97 -17.20 2.48
CA ALA A 24 -11.38 -17.27 3.88
C ALA A 24 -11.48 -18.73 4.33
N THR A 25 -10.73 -19.12 5.36
CA THR A 25 -11.08 -20.21 6.28
C THR A 25 -10.49 -19.91 7.64
N GLY A 26 -11.35 -20.01 8.67
CA GLY A 26 -10.97 -19.84 10.06
C GLY A 26 -9.91 -20.86 10.47
N GLY A 27 -9.01 -20.39 11.32
CA GLY A 27 -7.96 -21.19 11.95
C GLY A 27 -7.47 -20.44 13.16
N SER A 28 -8.23 -20.51 14.24
CA SER A 28 -7.78 -20.16 15.58
C SER A 28 -6.52 -20.97 15.88
N SER A 29 -5.37 -20.32 16.00
CA SER A 29 -4.22 -20.89 16.70
C SER A 29 -3.41 -19.75 17.31
N ASP A 30 -3.33 -19.83 18.63
CA ASP A 30 -2.40 -19.15 19.52
C ASP A 30 -2.64 -17.65 19.82
N ILE A 31 -3.81 -17.40 20.42
CA ILE A 31 -3.86 -16.47 21.56
C ILE A 31 -3.25 -17.18 22.77
N ALA A 32 -1.92 -17.37 22.75
CA ALA A 32 -1.15 -17.85 23.87
C ALA A 32 -0.11 -16.79 24.25
N GLY A 33 -0.55 -15.82 25.06
CA GLY A 33 0.31 -15.04 25.96
C GLY A 33 1.39 -14.15 25.32
N GLY A 34 1.06 -12.88 25.10
CA GLY A 34 2.00 -11.82 25.53
C GLY A 34 2.58 -10.86 24.51
N GLN A 35 2.08 -10.74 23.28
CA GLN A 35 2.30 -9.50 22.53
C GLN A 35 1.21 -8.50 22.89
N SER A 36 1.52 -7.62 23.86
CA SER A 36 0.61 -6.55 24.22
C SER A 36 0.27 -5.73 22.97
N PHE A 37 -0.97 -5.28 22.87
CA PHE A 37 -1.39 -4.36 21.81
C PHE A 37 -0.44 -3.16 21.70
N GLY A 38 0.13 -2.70 22.82
CA GLY A 38 1.17 -1.67 22.85
C GLY A 38 2.46 -2.08 22.13
N ALA A 39 2.89 -3.33 22.22
CA ALA A 39 4.04 -3.84 21.48
C ALA A 39 3.77 -3.90 19.97
N MET A 40 2.55 -4.30 19.58
CA MET A 40 2.11 -4.26 18.18
C MET A 40 2.07 -2.82 17.64
N LEU A 41 1.53 -1.88 18.42
CA LEU A 41 1.47 -0.47 18.06
C LEU A 41 2.87 0.16 17.98
N THR A 42 3.77 -0.18 18.91
CA THR A 42 5.17 0.29 18.91
C THR A 42 5.93 -0.24 17.70
N LYS A 43 5.69 -1.50 17.34
CA LYS A 43 6.26 -2.11 16.14
C LYS A 43 5.75 -1.41 14.88
N LEU A 44 4.44 -1.17 14.79
CA LEU A 44 3.83 -0.46 13.69
C LEU A 44 4.37 0.97 13.54
N ALA A 45 4.56 1.69 14.66
CA ALA A 45 5.14 3.02 14.66
C ALA A 45 6.62 3.01 14.21
N SER A 46 7.41 2.03 14.65
CA SER A 46 8.80 1.88 14.23
C SER A 46 8.93 1.53 12.74
N ASP A 47 8.06 0.64 12.26
CA ASP A 47 8.00 0.26 10.85
C ASP A 47 7.53 1.45 9.97
N ALA A 48 6.62 2.29 10.48
CA ALA A 48 6.22 3.53 9.80
C ALA A 48 7.38 4.53 9.66
N VAL A 49 8.15 4.77 10.72
CA VAL A 49 9.33 5.65 10.67
C VAL A 49 10.38 5.12 9.69
N SER A 50 10.63 3.81 9.70
CA SER A 50 11.54 3.16 8.75
C SER A 50 11.07 3.33 7.30
N THR A 51 9.76 3.20 7.07
CA THR A 51 9.13 3.39 5.77
C THR A 51 9.27 4.83 5.28
N VAL A 52 9.04 5.82 6.14
CA VAL A 52 9.21 7.25 5.80
C VAL A 52 10.66 7.55 5.42
N LYS A 53 11.64 7.07 6.20
CA LYS A 53 13.06 7.25 5.88
C LYS A 53 13.45 6.62 4.53
N THR A 54 12.88 5.46 4.22
CA THR A 54 13.08 4.77 2.95
C THR A 54 12.42 5.53 1.79
N ALA A 55 11.24 6.10 2.03
CA ALA A 55 10.54 6.96 1.09
C ALA A 55 11.34 8.22 0.79
N GLU A 56 11.89 8.91 1.80
CA GLU A 56 12.78 10.07 1.60
C GLU A 56 14.02 9.72 0.77
N ALA A 57 14.69 8.61 1.08
CA ALA A 57 15.83 8.14 0.29
C ALA A 57 15.45 7.84 -1.18
N THR A 58 14.22 7.38 -1.41
CA THR A 58 13.68 7.11 -2.74
C THR A 58 13.26 8.38 -3.45
N SER A 59 12.68 9.36 -2.75
CA SER A 59 12.33 10.68 -3.27
C SER A 59 13.58 11.48 -3.66
N ILE A 60 14.67 11.39 -2.90
CA ILE A 60 15.98 11.96 -3.27
C ILE A 60 16.49 11.33 -4.58
N LYS A 61 16.29 10.02 -4.77
CA LYS A 61 16.60 9.35 -6.04
C LYS A 61 15.65 9.76 -7.18
N GLY A 62 14.39 10.07 -6.88
CA GLY A 62 13.39 10.53 -7.85
C GLY A 62 13.64 11.95 -8.37
N VAL A 63 14.10 12.87 -7.50
CA VAL A 63 14.49 14.25 -7.86
C VAL A 63 15.67 14.27 -8.84
N ASN A 64 16.49 13.20 -8.89
CA ASN A 64 17.52 13.01 -9.93
C ASN A 64 16.95 12.71 -11.34
N GLY A 65 15.62 12.77 -11.55
CA GLY A 65 15.02 12.79 -12.89
C GLY A 65 14.53 11.43 -13.43
N GLN A 66 14.06 10.53 -12.56
CA GLN A 66 13.66 9.17 -12.95
C GLN A 66 12.15 8.97 -13.23
N ALA A 67 11.32 10.03 -13.19
CA ALA A 67 9.88 9.93 -13.40
C ALA A 67 9.36 10.96 -14.43
N SER A 68 8.52 10.51 -15.37
CA SER A 68 7.98 11.33 -16.47
C SER A 68 6.83 12.22 -16.00
N THR A 69 6.62 13.36 -16.68
CA THR A 69 5.48 14.28 -16.43
C THR A 69 4.12 13.57 -16.52
N GLN A 70 4.04 12.50 -17.31
CA GLN A 70 2.84 11.66 -17.44
C GLN A 70 2.54 10.89 -16.15
N ALA A 71 3.58 10.37 -15.47
CA ALA A 71 3.43 9.68 -14.19
C ALA A 71 2.95 10.64 -13.07
N VAL A 72 3.32 11.92 -13.14
CA VAL A 72 2.83 12.94 -12.21
C VAL A 72 1.34 13.17 -12.38
N VAL A 73 0.85 13.27 -13.61
CA VAL A 73 -0.59 13.46 -13.89
C VAL A 73 -1.40 12.22 -13.46
N GLU A 74 -0.89 11.02 -13.68
CA GLU A 74 -1.54 9.78 -13.26
C GLU A 74 -1.63 9.69 -11.73
N ALA A 75 -0.56 10.03 -11.01
CA ALA A 75 -0.56 10.10 -9.55
C ALA A 75 -1.56 11.13 -9.00
N VAL A 76 -1.72 12.28 -9.67
CA VAL A 76 -2.72 13.28 -9.30
C VAL A 76 -4.15 12.77 -9.51
N MET A 77 -4.42 12.09 -10.63
CA MET A 77 -5.74 11.52 -10.92
C MET A 77 -6.15 10.43 -9.90
N ASP A 78 -5.19 9.60 -9.47
CA ASP A 78 -5.45 8.61 -8.42
C ASP A 78 -5.64 9.25 -7.03
N ALA A 79 -4.93 10.35 -6.75
CA ALA A 79 -5.16 11.13 -5.54
C ALA A 79 -6.57 11.75 -5.52
N GLU A 80 -7.06 12.25 -6.66
CA GLU A 80 -8.42 12.80 -6.78
C GLU A 80 -9.50 11.74 -6.51
N ARG A 81 -9.35 10.52 -7.03
CA ARG A 81 -10.27 9.40 -6.73
C ARG A 81 -10.31 9.04 -5.25
N THR A 82 -9.13 9.03 -4.61
CA THR A 82 -9.01 8.73 -3.18
C THR A 82 -9.67 9.84 -2.35
N LEU A 83 -9.45 11.10 -2.72
CA LEU A 83 -10.05 12.25 -2.06
C LEU A 83 -11.58 12.23 -2.15
N GLN A 84 -12.14 11.91 -3.32
CA GLN A 84 -13.60 11.78 -3.49
C GLN A 84 -14.19 10.73 -2.57
N THR A 85 -13.50 9.61 -2.40
CA THR A 85 -13.92 8.53 -1.49
C THR A 85 -13.87 8.98 -0.03
N ALA A 86 -12.79 9.67 0.36
CA ALA A 86 -12.66 10.23 1.71
C ALA A 86 -13.75 11.25 2.03
N ILE A 87 -14.15 12.09 1.05
CA ILE A 87 -15.24 13.06 1.20
C ILE A 87 -16.58 12.33 1.40
N ALA A 88 -16.86 11.27 0.64
CA ALA A 88 -18.09 10.49 0.82
C ALA A 88 -18.20 9.88 2.22
N ILE A 89 -17.08 9.40 2.78
CA ILE A 89 -17.02 8.88 4.15
C ILE A 89 -17.23 10.01 5.17
N ARG A 90 -16.60 11.18 4.96
CA ARG A 90 -16.80 12.38 5.80
C ARG A 90 -18.27 12.77 5.86
N ASP A 91 -18.94 12.83 4.72
CA ASP A 91 -20.35 13.24 4.66
C ASP A 91 -21.27 12.24 5.36
N LYS A 92 -20.98 10.93 5.26
CA LYS A 92 -21.68 9.89 6.03
C LYS A 92 -21.44 10.00 7.53
N ALA A 93 -20.21 10.27 7.97
CA ALA A 93 -19.89 10.44 9.39
C ALA A 93 -20.58 11.67 10.00
N VAL A 94 -20.60 12.79 9.27
CA VAL A 94 -21.32 14.01 9.68
C VAL A 94 -22.83 13.73 9.77
N SER A 95 -23.39 13.02 8.79
CA SER A 95 -24.82 12.67 8.79
C SER A 95 -25.18 11.79 9.99
N ALA A 96 -24.38 10.77 10.28
CA ALA A 96 -24.57 9.88 11.44
C ALA A 96 -24.46 10.64 12.78
N TYR A 97 -23.55 11.61 12.88
CA TYR A 97 -23.45 12.48 14.06
C TYR A 97 -24.71 13.35 14.23
N LEU A 98 -25.19 13.97 13.15
CA LEU A 98 -26.40 14.78 13.20
C LEU A 98 -27.64 13.95 13.57
N GLU A 99 -27.71 12.71 13.09
CA GLU A 99 -28.78 11.76 13.43
C GLU A 99 -28.73 11.33 14.89
N LEU A 100 -27.54 10.96 15.41
CA LEU A 100 -27.34 10.67 16.83
C LEU A 100 -27.70 11.87 17.71
N SER A 101 -27.32 13.09 17.31
CA SER A 101 -27.62 14.31 18.05
C SER A 101 -29.11 14.67 18.07
N ARG A 102 -29.89 14.23 17.07
CA ARG A 102 -31.36 14.38 17.07
C ARG A 102 -32.07 13.35 17.94
N MET A 103 -31.44 12.20 18.18
CA MET A 103 -31.98 11.15 19.06
C MET A 103 -31.54 11.34 20.51
N ALA A 104 -30.41 12.02 20.76
CA ALA A 104 -29.95 12.39 22.10
C ALA A 104 -30.81 13.52 22.70
N ILE A 105 -31.95 13.12 23.27
CA ILE A 105 -32.63 13.77 24.40
C ILE A 105 -32.91 12.67 25.42
#